data_AF-A0A3M1R0K5-F1
#
_entry.id   AF-A0A3M1R0K5-F1
#
_cell.length_a   1.000
_cell.length_b   1.000
_cell.length_c   1.000
_cell.angle_alpha   90.00
_cell.angle_beta   90.00
_cell.angle_gamma   90.00
#
_symmetry.space_group_name_H-M   'P 1'
#
loop_
_entity.id
_entity.type
_entity.pdbx_description
1 polymer ?
#
loop_
_entity_poly.entity_id
_entity_poly.type
_entity_poly.pdbx_seq_one_letter_code
_entity_poly.pdbx_strand_id
1 'polypeptide(L)'
;MAGRSPVIAALLSALVLPGVGQLYLGRRGLGGLLILLTTASLAVLVAGLVRGLSGLPVEEAATGEAVRALVDQAMARGRGWLTAGGLLLLLAWVWGVADALRGVRRPA
;
A
#
# COMPACT_ATOMS: atom_id res chain seq x y z
N MET A 1 -20.27 9.34 -25.21
CA MET A 1 -19.32 8.53 -24.39
C MET A 1 -19.91 8.42 -23.01
N ALA A 2 -20.20 7.22 -22.51
CA ALA A 2 -20.78 7.03 -21.17
C ALA A 2 -19.91 7.76 -20.13
N GLY A 3 -20.53 8.64 -19.35
CA GLY A 3 -19.83 9.43 -18.33
C GLY A 3 -19.18 8.50 -17.33
N ARG A 4 -17.84 8.51 -17.26
CA ARG A 4 -17.09 7.72 -16.30
C ARG A 4 -17.45 8.17 -14.88
N SER A 5 -17.92 7.26 -14.05
CA SER A 5 -18.38 7.61 -12.70
C SER A 5 -17.19 7.82 -11.75
N PRO A 6 -17.13 8.95 -11.03
CA PRO A 6 -16.10 9.23 -10.05
C PRO A 6 -16.21 8.32 -8.81
N VAL A 7 -17.42 7.87 -8.50
CA VAL A 7 -17.66 6.90 -7.42
C VAL A 7 -17.04 5.57 -7.80
N ILE A 8 -17.23 5.11 -9.05
CA ILE A 8 -16.57 3.91 -9.55
C ILE A 8 -15.05 4.09 -9.52
N ALA A 9 -14.54 5.24 -9.96
CA ALA A 9 -13.11 5.53 -9.90
C ALA A 9 -12.56 5.46 -8.46
N ALA A 10 -13.26 6.06 -7.50
CA ALA A 10 -12.87 6.04 -6.10
C ALA A 10 -12.91 4.63 -5.51
N LEU A 11 -13.95 3.85 -5.83
CA LEU A 11 -14.05 2.44 -5.42
C LEU A 11 -12.93 1.60 -6.03
N LEU A 12 -12.55 1.84 -7.29
CA LEU A 12 -11.41 1.17 -7.90
C LEU A 12 -10.09 1.53 -7.19
N SER A 13 -9.87 2.81 -6.86
CA SER A 13 -8.68 3.22 -6.11
C SER A 13 -8.70 2.76 -4.64
N ALA A 14 -9.88 2.59 -4.05
CA ALA A 14 -10.05 2.15 -2.66
C ALA A 14 -9.92 0.64 -2.51
N LEU A 15 -10.61 -0.13 -3.35
CA LEU A 15 -10.78 -1.58 -3.17
C LEU A 15 -9.85 -2.43 -4.03
N VAL A 16 -9.35 -1.90 -5.14
CA VAL A 16 -8.46 -2.66 -6.05
C VAL A 16 -7.01 -2.26 -5.80
N LEU A 17 -6.65 -1.03 -6.15
CA LEU A 17 -5.30 -0.53 -6.01
C LEU A 17 -5.30 1.01 -6.21
N PRO A 18 -4.58 1.78 -5.36
CA PRO A 18 -4.41 3.20 -5.58
C PRO A 18 -3.87 3.49 -7.00
N GLY A 19 -4.59 4.34 -7.75
CA GLY A 19 -4.24 4.70 -9.13
C GLY A 19 -5.11 4.07 -10.20
N VAL A 20 -5.81 2.97 -9.92
CA VAL A 20 -6.72 2.31 -10.89
C VAL A 20 -7.91 3.21 -11.21
N GLY A 21 -8.44 3.96 -10.24
CA GLY A 21 -9.48 4.96 -10.49
C GLY A 21 -9.06 6.04 -11.48
N GLN A 22 -7.81 6.49 -11.39
CA GLN A 22 -7.23 7.48 -12.29
C GLN A 22 -7.04 6.90 -13.70
N LEU A 23 -6.65 5.63 -13.83
CA LEU A 23 -6.62 4.94 -15.11
C LEU A 23 -8.02 4.84 -15.72
N TYR A 24 -9.02 4.49 -14.93
CA TYR A 24 -10.42 4.46 -15.36
C TYR A 24 -10.86 5.83 -15.88
N LEU A 25 -10.54 6.91 -15.17
CA LEU A 25 -10.81 8.29 -15.60
C LEU A 25 -10.00 8.74 -16.83
N GLY A 26 -9.04 7.95 -17.31
CA GLY A 26 -8.18 8.27 -18.45
C GLY A 26 -6.92 9.07 -18.08
N ARG A 27 -6.70 9.36 -16.79
CA ARG A 27 -5.53 10.11 -16.26
C ARG A 27 -4.34 9.18 -16.08
N ARG A 28 -3.82 8.64 -17.21
CA ARG A 28 -2.79 7.58 -17.24
C ARG A 28 -1.51 7.94 -16.48
N GLY A 29 -1.02 9.17 -16.59
CA GLY A 29 0.19 9.60 -15.89
C GLY A 29 0.05 9.53 -14.36
N LEU A 30 -1.05 10.05 -13.82
CA LEU A 30 -1.31 10.00 -12.38
C LEU A 30 -1.64 8.59 -11.89
N GLY A 31 -2.40 7.82 -12.67
CA GLY A 31 -2.66 6.41 -12.36
C GLY A 31 -1.37 5.60 -12.27
N GLY A 32 -0.47 5.75 -13.26
CA GLY A 32 0.83 5.10 -13.27
C GLY A 32 1.72 5.52 -12.09
N LEU A 33 1.77 6.81 -11.77
CA LEU A 33 2.53 7.31 -10.62
C LEU A 33 2.03 6.72 -9.30
N LEU A 34 0.71 6.68 -9.09
CA LEU A 34 0.12 6.12 -7.86
C LEU A 34 0.37 4.63 -7.73
N ILE A 35 0.29 3.88 -8.84
CA ILE A 35 0.61 2.46 -8.86
C ILE A 35 2.09 2.27 -8.50
N LEU A 36 3.00 3.03 -9.11
CA LEU A 36 4.43 2.95 -8.82
C LEU A 36 4.73 3.24 -7.34
N LEU A 37 4.13 4.29 -6.77
CA LEU A 37 4.28 4.63 -5.34
C LEU A 37 3.75 3.53 -4.44
N THR A 38 2.61 2.93 -4.79
CA THR A 38 2.02 1.81 -4.07
C THR A 38 2.95 0.60 -4.09
N THR A 39 3.46 0.23 -5.28
CA THR A 39 4.41 -0.87 -5.45
C THR A 39 5.70 -0.63 -4.68
N ALA A 40 6.26 0.59 -4.74
CA ALA A 40 7.46 0.95 -3.98
C ALA A 40 7.23 0.86 -2.46
N SER A 41 6.06 1.29 -1.98
CA SER A 41 5.70 1.20 -0.55
C SER A 41 5.58 -0.25 -0.10
N LEU A 42 4.99 -1.12 -0.93
CA LEU A 42 4.93 -2.56 -0.68
C LEU A 42 6.33 -3.19 -0.66
N ALA A 43 7.22 -2.80 -1.58
CA ALA A 43 8.59 -3.29 -1.60
C ALA A 43 9.35 -2.89 -0.30
N VAL A 44 9.14 -1.67 0.19
CA VAL A 44 9.68 -1.19 1.47
C VAL A 44 9.14 -2.02 2.65
N LEU A 45 7.84 -2.34 2.66
CA LEU A 45 7.24 -3.20 3.69
C LEU A 45 7.84 -4.61 3.66
N VAL A 46 7.97 -5.21 2.48
CA VAL A 46 8.58 -6.53 2.31
C VAL A 46 10.04 -6.51 2.77
N ALA A 47 10.81 -5.49 2.39
CA ALA A 47 12.19 -5.33 2.86
C ALA A 47 12.27 -5.20 4.39
N GLY A 48 11.35 -4.46 5.01
CA GLY A 48 11.22 -4.36 6.45
C GLY A 48 10.92 -5.70 7.12
N LEU A 49 10.02 -6.49 6.53
CA LEU A 49 9.68 -7.83 7.01
C LEU A 49 10.86 -8.79 6.89
N VAL A 50 11.52 -8.84 5.71
CA VAL A 50 12.71 -9.68 5.48
C VAL A 50 13.81 -9.33 6.47
N ARG A 51 14.05 -8.03 6.71
CA ARG A 51 15.04 -7.56 7.69
C ARG A 51 14.64 -7.89 9.13
N GLY A 52 13.35 -7.85 9.44
CA GLY A 52 12.81 -8.27 10.73
C GLY A 52 13.04 -9.75 11.01
N LEU A 53 12.83 -10.59 9.99
CA LEU A 53 12.98 -12.04 10.06
C LEU A 53 14.43 -12.51 9.92
N SER A 54 15.30 -11.72 9.28
CA SER A 54 16.70 -12.10 9.07
C SER A 54 17.42 -12.26 10.41
N GLY A 55 18.04 -13.43 10.60
CA GLY A 55 18.78 -13.76 11.83
C GLY A 55 17.92 -14.25 13.00
N LEU A 56 16.61 -14.45 12.81
CA LEU A 56 15.83 -15.22 13.77
C LEU A 56 16.15 -16.71 13.64
N PRO A 57 16.34 -17.43 14.76
CA PRO A 57 16.55 -18.87 14.72
C PRO A 57 15.32 -19.54 14.12
N VAL A 58 15.53 -20.40 13.13
CA VAL A 58 14.51 -21.32 12.59
C VAL A 58 14.46 -22.56 13.50
N GLU A 59 14.44 -22.35 14.82
CA GLU A 59 14.12 -23.45 15.73
C GLU A 59 12.63 -23.72 15.62
N GLU A 60 12.24 -25.00 15.65
CA GLU A 60 10.85 -25.41 15.68
C GLU A 60 10.19 -24.76 16.91
N ALA A 61 9.51 -23.63 16.70
CA ALA A 61 8.79 -22.94 17.74
C ALA A 61 7.63 -23.85 18.21
N ALA A 62 7.93 -24.72 19.18
CA ALA A 62 7.02 -25.76 19.63
C ALA A 62 5.87 -25.23 20.48
N THR A 63 5.91 -23.95 20.88
CA THR A 63 4.91 -23.30 21.74
C THR A 63 4.43 -21.97 21.15
N GLY A 64 3.17 -21.63 21.45
CA GLY A 64 2.55 -20.38 21.01
C GLY A 64 3.24 -19.12 21.56
N GLU A 65 3.80 -19.17 22.78
CA GLU A 65 4.59 -18.04 23.32
C GLU A 65 5.88 -17.81 22.52
N ALA A 66 6.57 -18.86 22.09
CA ALA A 66 7.80 -18.74 21.31
C ALA A 66 7.53 -18.07 19.96
N VAL A 67 6.44 -18.44 19.28
CA VAL A 67 6.01 -17.80 18.03
C VAL A 67 5.71 -16.32 18.24
N ARG A 68 4.98 -15.97 19.30
CA ARG A 68 4.67 -14.56 19.61
C ARG A 68 5.93 -13.74 19.87
N ALA A 69 6.86 -14.27 20.67
CA ALA A 69 8.13 -13.61 20.95
C ALA A 69 8.98 -13.40 19.67
N LEU A 70 8.98 -14.36 18.75
CA LEU A 70 9.65 -14.23 17.45
C LEU A 70 9.01 -13.15 16.58
N VAL A 71 7.68 -13.09 16.54
CA VAL A 71 6.94 -12.03 15.82
C VAL A 71 7.25 -10.66 16.40
N ASP A 72 7.22 -10.51 17.73
CA ASP A 72 7.52 -9.25 18.39
C ASP A 72 8.95 -8.77 18.10
N GLN A 73 9.92 -9.69 18.12
CA GLN A 73 11.30 -9.39 17.73
C GLN A 73 11.42 -9.01 16.25
N ALA A 74 10.73 -9.71 15.35
CA ALA A 74 10.74 -9.39 13.93
C ALA A 74 10.15 -7.99 13.67
N MET A 75 9.02 -7.68 14.30
CA MET A 75 8.36 -6.39 14.23
C MET A 75 9.23 -5.28 14.80
N ALA A 76 9.92 -5.51 15.92
CA ALA A 76 10.83 -4.54 16.52
C ALA A 76 12.03 -4.22 15.61
N ARG A 77 12.65 -5.25 15.00
CA ARG A 77 13.78 -5.07 14.07
C ARG A 77 13.36 -4.40 12.76
N GLY A 78 12.18 -4.73 12.25
CA GLY A 78 11.62 -4.16 11.02
C GLY A 78 10.95 -2.79 11.19
N ARG A 79 10.73 -2.33 12.44
CA ARG A 79 9.82 -1.22 12.77
C ARG A 79 9.99 0.01 11.90
N GLY A 80 11.22 0.51 11.74
CA GLY A 80 11.46 1.72 10.95
C GLY A 80 10.98 1.60 9.49
N TRP A 81 11.30 0.48 8.85
CA TRP A 81 10.91 0.19 7.47
C TRP A 81 9.40 -0.08 7.35
N LEU A 82 8.83 -0.83 8.29
CA LEU A 82 7.40 -1.12 8.33
C LEU A 82 6.57 0.15 8.53
N THR A 83 6.99 1.02 9.46
CA THR A 83 6.33 2.32 9.68
C THR A 83 6.46 3.22 8.47
N ALA A 84 7.65 3.35 7.88
CA ALA A 84 7.87 4.19 6.71
C ALA A 84 7.04 3.71 5.51
N GLY A 85 7.12 2.43 5.17
CA GLY A 85 6.36 1.82 4.08
C GLY A 85 4.86 1.88 4.31
N GLY A 86 4.41 1.66 5.55
CA GLY A 86 2.99 1.74 5.91
C GLY A 86 2.43 3.16 5.79
N LEU A 87 3.17 4.17 6.24
CA LEU A 87 2.78 5.57 6.10
C LEU A 87 2.76 6.01 4.64
N LEU A 88 3.78 5.66 3.86
CA LEU A 88 3.83 5.93 2.42
C LEU A 88 2.64 5.31 1.69
N LEU A 89 2.34 4.04 1.98
CA LEU A 89 1.21 3.32 1.42
C LEU A 89 -0.12 4.00 1.79
N LEU A 90 -0.31 4.33 3.07
CA LEU A 90 -1.53 4.97 3.55
C LEU A 90 -1.74 6.35 2.88
N LEU A 91 -0.68 7.15 2.77
CA LEU A 91 -0.73 8.46 2.12
C LEU A 91 -1.06 8.32 0.62
N ALA A 92 -0.39 7.40 -0.08
CA ALA A 92 -0.66 7.13 -1.49
C ALA A 92 -2.11 6.66 -1.70
N TRP A 93 -2.62 5.83 -0.79
CA TRP A 93 -3.97 5.29 -0.85
C TRP A 93 -5.04 6.36 -0.61
N VAL A 94 -4.95 7.09 0.51
CA VAL A 94 -5.88 8.19 0.83
C VAL A 94 -5.86 9.24 -0.27
N TRP A 95 -4.68 9.58 -0.77
CA TRP A 95 -4.55 10.51 -1.89
C TRP A 95 -5.21 9.98 -3.17
N GLY A 96 -4.95 8.71 -3.52
CA GLY A 96 -5.52 8.08 -4.71
C GLY A 96 -7.06 8.04 -4.67
N VAL A 97 -7.65 7.74 -3.52
CA VAL A 97 -9.10 7.77 -3.32
C VAL A 97 -9.63 9.22 -3.40
N ALA A 98 -9.01 10.15 -2.68
CA ALA A 98 -9.44 11.55 -2.66
C ALA A 98 -9.33 12.22 -4.04
N ASP A 99 -8.26 11.94 -4.79
CA ASP A 99 -8.07 12.47 -6.15
C ASP A 99 -9.07 11.85 -7.15
N ALA A 100 -9.42 10.57 -7.01
CA ALA A 100 -10.45 9.95 -7.84
C ALA A 100 -11.84 10.58 -7.59
N LEU A 101 -12.16 10.92 -6.34
CA LEU A 101 -13.38 11.65 -5.99
C LEU A 101 -13.38 13.10 -6.50
N ARG A 102 -12.22 13.78 -6.45
CA ARG A 102 -12.07 15.18 -6.90
C ARG A 102 -11.97 15.31 -8.42
N GLY A 103 -11.61 14.24 -9.14
CA GLY A 103 -11.48 14.20 -10.60
C GLY A 103 -12.74 14.64 -11.36
N VAL A 104 -13.89 14.70 -10.70
CA VAL A 104 -15.14 15.32 -11.17
C VAL A 104 -14.99 16.79 -11.57
N ARG A 105 -14.14 17.54 -10.87
CA ARG A 105 -14.15 19.03 -10.89
C ARG A 105 -13.18 19.66 -11.87
N ARG A 106 -12.35 18.87 -12.55
CA ARG A 106 -11.41 19.39 -13.56
C ARG A 106 -11.96 19.05 -14.95
N PRO A 107 -12.55 20.00 -15.68
CA PRO A 107 -12.84 19.79 -17.09
C PRO A 107 -11.53 19.45 -17.80
N ALA A 108 -11.61 18.43 -18.67
CA ALA A 108 -10.52 18.03 -19.55
C ALA A 108 -10.20 19.14 -20.55
#